data_AF-A0AAD6U6P5-F1
#
_entry.id   AF-A0AAD6U6P5-F1
#
_cell.length_a   1.000
_cell.length_b   1.000
_cell.length_c   1.000
_cell.angle_alpha   90.00
_cell.angle_beta   90.00
_cell.angle_gamma   90.00
#
_symmetry.space_group_name_H-M   'P 1'
#
loop_
_entity.id
_entity.type
_entity.pdbx_description
1 polymer ?
#
loop_
_entity_poly.entity_id
_entity_poly.type
_entity_poly.pdbx_seq_one_letter_code
_entity_poly.pdbx_strand_id
1 'polypeptide(L)'
;MSCGICLSKLKEPVSIPCGHVYCTDCLTAHVSATSPDGFTSACPSCRETFNMVRPELTCLPKKFHQFIVPSIRRVYIDTARHDGLRKKLAAAETRAAALEADKERLMGVCERHMAAARAHSAGETGALRRVEGLEHALEDSREEVQDAQRAVLAMKVKYDKMKRHCRAVEASRKDASGDAETSHTAKRNSSVVDLSLDETPVSPKRLRIIRPLPRSRPSGSAPKNAPAQQDSPHLRLRPRSSAPEYFTPPCELGSPFRSRG
;
A
#
# COMPACT_ATOMS: atom_id res chain seq x y z
N MET A 1 -3.20 -3.91 -43.74
CA MET A 1 -3.39 -3.46 -45.14
C MET A 1 -4.86 -3.58 -45.51
N SER A 2 -5.46 -2.47 -45.91
CA SER A 2 -6.87 -2.35 -46.31
C SER A 2 -6.94 -1.81 -47.75
N CYS A 3 -8.04 -2.10 -48.44
CA CYS A 3 -8.29 -1.58 -49.78
C CYS A 3 -8.66 -0.09 -49.70
N GLY A 4 -8.04 0.77 -50.53
CA GLY A 4 -8.37 2.20 -50.58
C GLY A 4 -9.77 2.54 -51.14
N ILE A 5 -10.46 1.56 -51.74
CA ILE A 5 -11.80 1.74 -52.32
C ILE A 5 -12.88 1.27 -51.34
N CYS A 6 -12.86 -0.01 -50.95
CA CYS A 6 -13.89 -0.59 -50.05
C CYS A 6 -13.53 -0.53 -48.56
N LEU A 7 -12.37 0.03 -48.22
CA LEU A 7 -11.86 0.22 -46.85
C LEU A 7 -11.74 -1.07 -46.00
N SER A 8 -11.93 -2.24 -46.64
CA SER A 8 -11.94 -3.55 -46.00
C SER A 8 -10.60 -4.29 -46.19
N LYS A 9 -10.45 -5.45 -45.54
CA LYS A 9 -9.30 -6.33 -45.76
C LYS A 9 -9.22 -6.72 -47.25
N LEU A 10 -8.02 -6.63 -47.83
CA LEU A 10 -7.76 -6.95 -49.24
C LEU A 10 -8.17 -8.39 -49.56
N LYS A 11 -9.02 -8.57 -50.58
CA LYS A 11 -9.40 -9.85 -51.16
C LYS A 11 -8.75 -9.92 -52.54
N GLU A 12 -7.90 -10.92 -52.75
CA GLU A 12 -7.09 -11.06 -53.97
C GLU A 12 -6.36 -9.75 -54.35
N PRO A 13 -5.31 -9.36 -53.60
CA PRO A 13 -4.69 -8.06 -53.80
C PRO A 13 -4.04 -7.94 -55.18
N VAL A 14 -4.34 -6.84 -55.86
CA VAL A 14 -3.69 -6.45 -57.12
C VAL A 14 -2.94 -5.13 -56.92
N SER A 15 -1.72 -5.06 -57.44
CA SER A 15 -0.91 -3.84 -57.50
C SER A 15 -0.97 -3.22 -58.88
N ILE A 16 -1.03 -1.89 -58.89
CA ILE A 16 -0.90 -1.04 -60.08
C ILE A 16 0.49 -0.40 -60.09
N PRO A 17 0.97 0.20 -61.21
CA PRO A 17 2.39 0.58 -61.32
C PRO A 17 2.82 1.66 -60.32
N CYS A 18 1.90 2.50 -59.83
CA CYS A 18 2.18 3.46 -58.77
C CYS A 18 2.35 2.83 -57.37
N GLY A 19 2.29 1.49 -57.24
CA GLY A 19 2.53 0.76 -56.00
C GLY A 19 1.33 0.60 -55.06
N HIS A 20 0.18 1.23 -55.35
CA HIS A 20 -1.04 1.05 -54.57
C HIS A 20 -1.67 -0.32 -54.81
N VAL A 21 -2.33 -0.86 -53.78
CA VAL A 21 -2.92 -2.20 -53.77
C VAL A 21 -4.41 -2.15 -53.46
N TYR A 22 -5.22 -2.84 -54.26
CA TYR A 22 -6.67 -2.92 -54.11
C TYR A 22 -7.15 -4.36 -54.23
N CYS A 23 -8.43 -4.62 -53.90
CA CYS A 23 -9.06 -5.90 -54.25
C CYS A 23 -9.25 -5.97 -55.78
N THR A 24 -9.16 -7.16 -56.37
CA THR A 24 -9.42 -7.37 -57.81
C THR A 24 -10.75 -6.75 -58.22
N ASP A 25 -11.85 -7.09 -57.55
CA ASP A 25 -13.20 -6.61 -57.88
C ASP A 25 -13.32 -5.08 -57.79
N CYS A 26 -12.70 -4.49 -56.77
CA CYS A 26 -12.75 -3.05 -56.57
C CYS A 26 -12.00 -2.30 -57.67
N LEU A 27 -10.81 -2.80 -58.06
CA LEU A 27 -10.05 -2.18 -59.13
C LEU A 27 -10.74 -2.35 -60.49
N THR A 28 -11.29 -3.55 -60.76
CA THR A 28 -12.03 -3.81 -62.01
C THR A 28 -13.25 -2.89 -62.13
N ALA A 29 -14.06 -2.75 -61.08
CA ALA A 29 -15.21 -1.86 -61.09
C ALA A 29 -14.83 -0.40 -61.33
N HIS A 30 -13.76 0.08 -60.68
CA HIS A 30 -13.24 1.45 -60.85
C HIS A 30 -12.77 1.70 -62.29
N VAL A 31 -12.00 0.77 -62.84
CA VAL A 31 -11.49 0.82 -64.21
C VAL A 31 -12.65 0.87 -65.20
N SER A 32 -13.62 -0.05 -65.08
CA SER A 32 -14.78 -0.12 -65.97
C SER A 32 -15.63 1.16 -65.95
N ALA A 33 -15.65 1.88 -64.82
CA ALA A 33 -16.39 3.14 -64.69
C ALA A 33 -15.61 4.36 -65.22
N THR A 34 -14.27 4.32 -65.22
CA THR A 34 -13.43 5.51 -65.42
C THR A 34 -12.67 5.51 -66.75
N SER A 35 -12.60 4.37 -67.46
CA SER A 35 -11.89 4.27 -68.74
C SER A 35 -12.86 4.27 -69.94
N PRO A 36 -13.22 5.43 -70.52
CA PRO A 36 -14.10 5.50 -71.69
C PRO A 36 -13.48 4.80 -72.92
N ASP A 37 -12.16 4.87 -73.06
CA ASP A 37 -11.44 4.29 -74.21
C ASP A 37 -10.96 2.85 -73.93
N GLY A 38 -11.01 2.39 -72.67
CA GLY A 38 -10.51 1.07 -72.25
C GLY A 38 -8.98 0.90 -72.25
N PHE A 39 -8.21 1.90 -72.67
CA PHE A 39 -6.74 1.83 -72.79
C PHE A 39 -5.99 2.34 -71.55
N THR A 40 -6.51 3.38 -70.89
CA THR A 40 -5.88 4.06 -69.75
C THR A 40 -6.86 4.23 -68.59
N SER A 41 -6.35 4.21 -67.36
CA SER A 41 -7.11 4.48 -66.14
C SER A 41 -6.25 5.22 -65.12
N ALA A 42 -6.88 5.95 -64.21
CA ALA A 42 -6.20 6.62 -63.11
C ALA A 42 -6.30 5.82 -61.81
N CYS A 43 -5.25 5.88 -60.99
CA CYS A 43 -5.21 5.30 -59.66
C CYS A 43 -6.28 5.96 -58.75
N PRO A 44 -7.13 5.18 -58.04
CA PRO A 44 -8.09 5.72 -57.08
C PRO A 44 -7.47 6.58 -55.96
N SER A 45 -6.30 6.19 -55.46
CA SER A 45 -5.65 6.85 -54.30
C SER A 45 -4.79 8.06 -54.68
N CYS A 46 -3.97 7.96 -55.73
CA CYS A 46 -3.01 9.03 -56.09
C CYS A 46 -3.29 9.69 -57.44
N ARG A 47 -4.33 9.24 -58.18
CA ARG A 47 -4.75 9.77 -59.48
C ARG A 47 -3.71 9.65 -60.60
N GLU A 48 -2.61 8.95 -60.37
CA GLU A 48 -1.61 8.69 -61.40
C GLU A 48 -2.18 7.80 -62.49
N THR A 49 -2.00 8.21 -63.75
CA THR A 49 -2.52 7.52 -64.92
C THR A 49 -1.62 6.33 -65.26
N PHE A 50 -2.24 5.21 -65.64
CA PHE A 50 -1.53 4.03 -66.07
C PHE A 50 -2.21 3.35 -67.27
N ASN A 51 -1.40 2.71 -68.10
CA ASN A 51 -1.85 1.99 -69.28
C ASN A 51 -2.29 0.58 -68.89
N MET A 52 -3.46 0.14 -69.35
CA MET A 52 -3.99 -1.20 -69.05
C MET A 52 -3.66 -2.23 -70.12
N VAL A 53 -3.35 -1.76 -71.33
CA VAL A 53 -3.00 -2.62 -72.45
C VAL A 53 -1.57 -3.10 -72.35
N ARG A 54 -1.42 -4.42 -72.46
CA ARG A 54 -0.12 -5.07 -72.66
C ARG A 54 0.17 -5.11 -74.16
N PRO A 55 1.29 -4.53 -74.64
CA PRO A 55 1.67 -4.67 -76.04
C PRO A 55 1.92 -6.16 -76.35
N GLU A 56 1.50 -6.59 -77.54
CA GLU A 56 1.71 -7.96 -77.99
C GLU A 56 3.22 -8.23 -78.12
N LEU A 57 3.69 -9.39 -77.67
CA LEU A 57 5.13 -9.69 -77.72
C LEU A 57 5.63 -9.89 -79.16
N THR A 58 4.72 -10.16 -80.11
CA THR A 58 5.01 -10.33 -81.53
C THR A 58 5.46 -9.03 -82.20
N CYS A 59 4.94 -7.88 -81.77
CA CYS A 59 5.30 -6.56 -82.29
C CYS A 59 6.51 -5.92 -81.59
N LEU A 60 7.15 -6.63 -80.65
CA LEU A 60 8.32 -6.18 -79.92
C LEU A 60 9.54 -7.08 -80.16
N PRO A 61 10.75 -6.52 -80.41
CA PRO A 61 11.97 -7.31 -80.44
C PRO A 61 12.18 -8.12 -79.15
N LYS A 62 12.60 -9.39 -79.28
CA LYS A 62 12.73 -10.36 -78.16
C LYS A 62 13.51 -9.83 -76.95
N LYS A 63 14.53 -9.00 -77.17
CA LYS A 63 15.33 -8.36 -76.11
C LYS A 63 14.52 -7.51 -75.13
N PHE A 64 13.36 -7.01 -75.54
CA PHE A 64 12.50 -6.18 -74.69
C PHE A 64 11.46 -6.97 -73.91
N HIS A 65 11.24 -8.24 -74.25
CA HIS A 65 10.16 -9.05 -73.65
C HIS A 65 10.28 -9.15 -72.13
N GLN A 66 11.50 -9.20 -71.59
CA GLN A 66 11.74 -9.25 -70.14
C GLN A 66 11.29 -8.00 -69.38
N PHE A 67 11.17 -6.86 -70.07
CA PHE A 67 10.76 -5.59 -69.47
C PHE A 67 9.27 -5.32 -69.63
N ILE A 68 8.55 -6.13 -70.41
CA ILE A 68 7.10 -6.02 -70.58
C ILE A 68 6.39 -6.79 -69.46
N VAL A 69 6.14 -6.07 -68.38
CA VAL A 69 5.34 -6.55 -67.25
C VAL A 69 3.91 -6.03 -67.37
N PRO A 70 2.89 -6.82 -67.00
CA PRO A 70 1.52 -6.32 -66.97
C PRO A 70 1.41 -5.20 -65.93
N SER A 71 0.65 -4.16 -66.25
CA SER A 71 0.46 -3.00 -65.37
C SER A 71 -0.29 -3.34 -64.10
N ILE A 72 -1.26 -4.25 -64.20
CA ILE A 72 -2.01 -4.79 -63.06
C ILE A 72 -1.43 -6.17 -62.73
N ARG A 73 -0.89 -6.32 -61.53
CA ARG A 73 -0.22 -7.56 -61.07
C ARG A 73 -0.86 -8.08 -59.80
N ARG A 74 -1.20 -9.37 -59.75
CA ARG A 74 -1.62 -10.03 -58.50
C ARG A 74 -0.43 -10.09 -57.54
N VAL A 75 -0.65 -9.71 -56.29
CA VAL A 75 0.36 -9.70 -55.23
C VAL A 75 -0.07 -10.65 -54.13
N TYR A 76 0.86 -11.45 -53.63
CA TYR A 76 0.64 -12.29 -52.46
C TYR A 76 1.22 -11.59 -51.23
N ILE A 77 0.35 -11.21 -50.29
CA ILE A 77 0.74 -10.58 -49.03
C ILE A 77 0.60 -11.63 -47.93
N ASP A 78 1.73 -12.16 -47.46
CA ASP A 78 1.77 -13.16 -46.41
C ASP A 78 1.50 -12.53 -45.03
N THR A 79 0.22 -12.50 -44.65
CA THR A 79 -0.18 -12.07 -43.30
C THR A 79 0.06 -13.15 -42.25
N ALA A 80 0.25 -14.41 -42.66
CA ALA A 80 0.37 -15.56 -41.75
C ALA A 80 1.68 -15.53 -40.95
N ARG A 81 2.76 -14.97 -41.52
CA ARG A 81 4.04 -14.73 -40.82
C ARG A 81 3.88 -13.90 -39.55
N HIS A 82 2.88 -13.02 -39.50
CA HIS A 82 2.65 -12.16 -38.35
C HIS A 82 1.66 -12.75 -37.34
N ASP A 83 0.95 -13.84 -37.66
CA ASP A 83 -0.06 -14.41 -36.75
C ASP A 83 0.57 -14.98 -35.48
N GLY A 84 1.74 -15.61 -35.60
CA GLY A 84 2.49 -16.09 -34.43
C GLY A 84 2.92 -14.94 -33.51
N LEU A 85 3.35 -13.82 -34.08
CA LEU A 85 3.71 -12.61 -33.32
C LEU A 85 2.47 -11.96 -32.69
N ARG A 86 1.35 -11.89 -33.41
CA ARG A 86 0.08 -11.36 -32.89
C ARG A 86 -0.46 -12.19 -31.72
N LYS A 87 -0.37 -13.52 -31.80
CA LYS A 87 -0.73 -14.41 -30.69
C LYS A 87 0.18 -14.19 -29.47
N LYS A 88 1.49 -14.06 -29.68
CA LYS A 88 2.45 -13.76 -28.61
C LYS A 88 2.20 -12.40 -27.98
N LEU A 89 1.85 -11.39 -28.78
CA LEU A 89 1.49 -10.05 -28.31
C LEU A 89 0.24 -10.11 -27.44
N ALA A 90 -0.84 -10.72 -27.91
CA ALA A 90 -2.06 -10.89 -27.13
C ALA A 90 -1.82 -11.69 -25.82
N ALA A 91 -1.00 -12.73 -25.87
CA ALA A 91 -0.61 -13.50 -24.67
C ALA A 91 0.30 -12.72 -23.72
N ALA A 92 1.09 -11.77 -24.21
CA ALA A 92 1.90 -10.89 -23.37
C ALA A 92 1.04 -9.80 -22.73
N GLU A 93 0.15 -9.17 -23.50
CA GLU A 93 -0.79 -8.16 -23.03
C GLU A 93 -1.72 -8.69 -21.92
N THR A 94 -2.29 -9.89 -22.12
CA THR A 94 -3.12 -10.56 -21.11
C THR A 94 -2.33 -10.88 -19.83
N ARG A 95 -1.09 -11.35 -19.94
CA ARG A 95 -0.22 -11.59 -18.76
C ARG A 95 0.15 -10.30 -18.06
N ALA A 96 0.44 -9.22 -18.78
CA ALA A 96 0.75 -7.93 -18.20
C ALA A 96 -0.45 -7.40 -17.39
N ALA A 97 -1.65 -7.43 -17.97
CA ALA A 97 -2.88 -7.02 -17.28
C ALA A 97 -3.13 -7.84 -16.00
N ALA A 98 -2.90 -9.16 -16.05
CA ALA A 98 -3.04 -10.02 -14.87
C ALA A 98 -2.03 -9.66 -13.77
N LEU A 99 -0.77 -9.41 -14.14
CA LEU A 99 0.28 -9.01 -13.19
C LEU A 99 0.02 -7.63 -12.58
N GLU A 100 -0.52 -6.69 -13.35
CA GLU A 100 -0.91 -5.38 -12.86
C GLU A 100 -2.05 -5.50 -11.83
N ALA A 101 -3.06 -6.33 -12.10
CA ALA A 101 -4.13 -6.60 -11.16
C ALA A 101 -3.62 -7.27 -9.87
N ASP A 102 -2.69 -8.23 -9.98
CA ASP A 102 -2.09 -8.89 -8.83
C ASP A 102 -1.21 -7.94 -8.00
N LYS A 103 -0.45 -7.05 -8.67
CA LYS A 103 0.32 -6.01 -8.01
C LYS A 103 -0.60 -5.11 -7.19
N GLU A 104 -1.67 -4.60 -7.78
CA GLU A 104 -2.61 -3.72 -7.10
C GLU A 104 -3.26 -4.41 -5.90
N ARG A 105 -3.68 -5.66 -6.09
CA ARG A 105 -4.21 -6.49 -5.00
C ARG A 105 -3.21 -6.65 -3.85
N LEU A 106 -1.95 -6.94 -4.16
CA LEU A 106 -0.91 -7.12 -3.16
C LEU A 106 -0.59 -5.81 -2.43
N MET A 107 -0.48 -4.70 -3.16
CA MET A 107 -0.27 -3.38 -2.58
C MET A 107 -1.39 -3.02 -1.62
N GLY A 108 -2.66 -3.21 -2.01
CA GLY A 108 -3.80 -2.96 -1.13
C GLY A 108 -3.81 -3.85 0.12
N VAL A 109 -3.37 -5.11 0.02
CA VAL A 109 -3.20 -5.99 1.20
C VAL A 109 -2.11 -5.45 2.13
N CYS A 110 -0.95 -5.09 1.58
CA CYS A 110 0.17 -4.53 2.33
C CYS A 110 -0.23 -3.23 3.04
N GLU A 111 -0.94 -2.33 2.35
CA GLU A 111 -1.43 -1.07 2.92
C GLU A 111 -2.37 -1.28 4.10
N ARG A 112 -3.32 -2.21 3.99
CA ARG A 112 -4.22 -2.55 5.10
C ARG A 112 -3.44 -3.08 6.30
N HIS A 113 -2.49 -3.98 6.08
CA HIS A 113 -1.66 -4.50 7.17
C HIS A 113 -0.79 -3.42 7.82
N MET A 114 -0.16 -2.57 7.02
CA MET A 114 0.62 -1.44 7.51
C MET A 114 -0.24 -0.43 8.28
N ALA A 115 -1.44 -0.12 7.80
CA ALA A 115 -2.38 0.76 8.49
C ALA A 115 -2.84 0.17 9.83
N ALA A 116 -3.17 -1.11 9.87
CA ALA A 116 -3.53 -1.80 11.11
C ALA A 116 -2.37 -1.81 12.12
N ALA A 117 -1.14 -2.07 11.66
CA ALA A 117 0.05 -2.02 12.50
C ALA A 117 0.31 -0.61 13.06
N ARG A 118 0.16 0.43 12.21
CA ARG A 118 0.27 1.83 12.65
C ARG A 118 -0.79 2.20 13.67
N ALA A 119 -2.04 1.79 13.46
CA ALA A 119 -3.13 2.03 14.41
C ALA A 119 -2.87 1.34 15.77
N HIS A 120 -2.37 0.10 15.75
CA HIS A 120 -1.97 -0.60 16.96
C HIS A 120 -0.86 0.13 17.71
N SER A 121 0.22 0.50 17.02
CA SER A 121 1.35 1.22 17.61
C SER A 121 0.94 2.60 18.17
N ALA A 122 0.07 3.33 17.47
CA ALA A 122 -0.50 4.58 17.96
C ALA A 122 -1.38 4.37 19.20
N GLY A 123 -2.16 3.29 19.22
CA GLY A 123 -2.96 2.90 20.38
C GLY A 123 -2.10 2.55 21.60
N GLU A 124 -1.03 1.79 21.41
CA GLU A 124 -0.07 1.42 22.47
C GLU A 124 0.64 2.65 23.04
N THR A 125 1.19 3.52 22.18
CA THR A 125 1.85 4.75 22.64
C THR A 125 0.88 5.68 23.38
N GLY A 126 -0.37 5.78 22.91
CA GLY A 126 -1.42 6.50 23.62
C GLY A 126 -1.79 5.86 24.96
N ALA A 127 -1.78 4.53 25.07
CA ALA A 127 -2.01 3.83 26.33
C ALA A 127 -0.87 4.06 27.33
N LEU A 128 0.39 4.01 26.87
CA LEU A 128 1.55 4.27 27.71
C LEU A 128 1.51 5.68 28.30
N ARG A 129 1.21 6.71 27.50
CA ARG A 129 1.04 8.09 28.02
C ARG A 129 -0.08 8.21 29.05
N ARG A 130 -1.17 7.45 28.90
CA ARG A 130 -2.24 7.43 29.91
C ARG A 130 -1.78 6.77 31.20
N VAL A 131 -0.99 5.70 31.09
CA VAL A 131 -0.39 5.04 32.27
C VAL A 131 0.53 6.01 32.99
N GLU A 132 1.47 6.66 32.27
CA GLU A 132 2.37 7.67 32.84
C GLU A 132 1.58 8.81 33.53
N GLY A 133 0.50 9.30 32.91
CA GLY A 133 -0.34 10.33 33.51
C GLY A 133 -1.08 9.87 34.78
N LEU A 134 -1.53 8.61 34.81
CA LEU A 134 -2.17 8.03 36.00
C LEU A 134 -1.16 7.76 37.12
N GLU A 135 0.06 7.36 36.78
CA GLU A 135 1.16 7.17 37.73
C GLU A 135 1.50 8.49 38.42
N HIS A 136 1.64 9.58 37.67
CA HIS A 136 1.83 10.92 38.24
C HIS A 136 0.68 11.34 39.14
N ALA A 137 -0.57 11.19 38.71
CA ALA A 137 -1.74 11.54 39.54
C ALA A 137 -1.83 10.71 40.83
N LEU A 138 -1.37 9.45 40.78
CA LEU A 138 -1.30 8.57 41.95
C LEU A 138 -0.19 9.00 42.92
N GLU A 139 0.97 9.44 42.40
CA GLU A 139 2.04 10.04 43.20
C GLU A 139 1.56 11.32 43.89
N ASP A 140 0.91 12.24 43.16
CA ASP A 140 0.35 13.47 43.74
C ASP A 140 -0.65 13.16 44.87
N SER A 141 -1.59 12.25 44.62
CA SER A 141 -2.57 11.81 45.63
C SER A 141 -1.90 11.18 46.85
N ARG A 142 -0.79 10.47 46.66
CA ARG A 142 -0.03 9.84 47.75
C ARG A 142 0.66 10.89 48.61
N GLU A 143 1.24 11.92 48.00
CA GLU A 143 1.84 13.06 48.72
C GLU A 143 0.76 13.81 49.54
N GLU A 144 -0.40 14.07 48.94
CA GLU A 144 -1.54 14.70 49.64
C GLU A 144 -1.99 13.89 50.88
N VAL A 145 -2.10 12.56 50.73
CA VAL A 145 -2.44 11.68 51.86
C VAL A 145 -1.37 11.72 52.95
N GLN A 146 -0.08 11.73 52.58
CA GLN A 146 1.01 11.84 53.55
C GLN A 146 1.01 13.18 54.29
N ASP A 147 0.70 14.28 53.60
CA ASP A 147 0.54 15.59 54.22
C ASP A 147 -0.65 15.64 55.18
N ALA A 148 -1.80 15.08 54.77
CA ALA A 148 -2.97 14.96 55.62
C ALA A 148 -2.70 14.11 56.87
N GLN A 149 -2.00 12.98 56.72
CA GLN A 149 -1.58 12.14 57.84
C GLN A 149 -0.68 12.90 58.82
N ARG A 150 0.32 13.66 58.32
CA ARG A 150 1.19 14.52 59.14
C ARG A 150 0.37 15.56 59.91
N ALA A 151 -0.61 16.21 59.27
CA ALA A 151 -1.49 17.17 59.91
C ALA A 151 -2.36 16.53 61.01
N VAL A 152 -2.93 15.35 60.76
CA VAL A 152 -3.72 14.59 61.74
C VAL A 152 -2.87 14.21 62.95
N LEU A 153 -1.64 13.74 62.75
CA LEU A 153 -0.71 13.42 63.84
C LEU A 153 -0.39 14.66 64.68
N ALA A 154 -0.14 15.81 64.04
CA ALA A 154 0.08 17.07 64.74
C ALA A 154 -1.14 17.50 65.58
N MET A 155 -2.35 17.32 65.04
CA MET A 155 -3.61 17.58 65.76
C MET A 155 -3.80 16.61 66.94
N LYS A 156 -3.45 15.33 66.77
CA LYS A 156 -3.50 14.33 67.85
C LYS A 156 -2.58 14.70 69.02
N VAL A 157 -1.37 15.16 68.75
CA VAL A 157 -0.44 15.65 69.79
C VAL A 157 -1.05 16.83 70.56
N LYS A 158 -1.67 17.79 69.86
CA LYS A 158 -2.35 18.93 70.50
C LYS A 158 -3.54 18.46 71.36
N TYR A 159 -4.35 17.54 70.84
CA TYR A 159 -5.48 16.95 71.57
C TYR A 159 -5.02 16.20 72.82
N ASP A 160 -3.96 15.39 72.74
CA ASP A 160 -3.41 14.67 73.89
C ASP A 160 -2.86 15.63 74.95
N LYS A 161 -2.21 16.74 74.54
CA LYS A 161 -1.78 17.80 75.46
C LYS A 161 -2.97 18.44 76.16
N MET A 162 -4.01 18.82 75.42
CA MET A 162 -5.25 19.38 75.98
C MET A 162 -5.94 18.41 76.93
N LYS A 163 -6.04 17.14 76.54
CA LYS A 163 -6.63 16.07 77.34
C LYS A 163 -5.91 15.85 78.67
N ARG A 164 -4.57 15.93 78.69
CA ARG A 164 -3.78 15.89 79.94
C ARG A 164 -4.08 17.11 80.82
N HIS A 165 -4.19 18.30 80.24
CA HIS A 165 -4.54 19.51 80.97
C HIS A 165 -5.94 19.42 81.60
N CYS A 166 -6.96 18.99 80.86
CA CYS A 166 -8.30 18.76 81.41
C CYS A 166 -8.29 17.74 82.57
N ARG A 167 -7.59 16.61 82.42
CA ARG A 167 -7.44 15.61 83.49
C ARG A 167 -6.75 16.18 84.74
N ALA A 168 -5.74 17.03 84.58
CA ALA A 168 -5.07 17.68 85.70
C ALA A 168 -6.01 18.64 86.44
N VAL A 169 -6.78 19.45 85.71
CA VAL A 169 -7.81 20.34 86.29
C VAL A 169 -8.91 19.55 87.00
N GLU A 170 -9.37 18.43 86.43
CA GLU A 170 -10.35 17.55 87.07
C GLU A 170 -9.82 16.89 88.35
N ALA A 171 -8.54 16.48 88.38
CA ALA A 171 -7.90 15.94 89.58
C ALA A 171 -7.83 17.01 90.69
N SER A 172 -7.35 18.21 90.37
CA SER A 172 -7.30 19.33 91.33
C SER A 172 -8.69 19.75 91.85
N ARG A 173 -9.76 19.51 91.10
CA ARG A 173 -11.15 19.76 91.54
C ARG A 173 -11.71 18.68 92.47
N LYS A 174 -11.26 17.42 92.33
CA LYS A 174 -11.60 16.32 93.25
C LYS A 174 -10.91 16.46 94.60
N ASP A 175 -9.68 16.95 94.62
CA ASP A 175 -8.95 17.21 95.88
C ASP A 175 -9.55 18.39 96.68
N ALA A 176 -10.34 19.26 96.02
CA ALA A 176 -11.07 20.37 96.64
C ALA A 176 -12.53 20.04 97.02
N SER A 177 -13.04 18.84 96.69
CA SER A 177 -14.39 18.38 97.03
C SER A 177 -14.32 17.05 97.79
N GLY A 178 -13.97 17.15 99.08
CA GLY A 178 -14.38 16.16 100.06
C GLY A 178 -15.90 16.25 100.25
N ASP A 179 -16.54 15.08 100.22
CA ASP A 179 -17.94 14.77 100.53
C ASP A 179 -18.99 14.98 99.42
N ALA A 180 -19.31 13.89 98.71
CA ALA A 180 -20.64 13.26 98.71
C ALA A 180 -20.70 12.12 97.66
N GLU A 181 -20.97 10.91 98.13
CA GLU A 181 -21.26 9.73 97.31
C GLU A 181 -22.53 9.93 96.48
N THR A 182 -22.54 9.43 95.24
CA THR A 182 -23.61 8.54 94.77
C THR A 182 -23.23 7.82 93.49
N SER A 183 -23.49 6.51 93.53
CA SER A 183 -23.44 5.55 92.44
C SER A 183 -24.44 5.88 91.33
N HIS A 184 -23.98 5.94 90.08
CA HIS A 184 -24.82 5.53 88.95
C HIS A 184 -23.96 4.97 87.80
N THR A 185 -24.35 3.76 87.43
CA THR A 185 -23.91 2.96 86.29
C THR A 185 -23.87 3.73 84.97
N ALA A 186 -22.75 3.69 84.26
CA ALA A 186 -22.72 3.93 82.82
C ALA A 186 -21.61 3.10 82.17
N LYS A 187 -22.03 2.02 81.48
CA LYS A 187 -21.24 1.29 80.49
C LYS A 187 -20.58 2.30 79.54
N ARG A 188 -19.27 2.50 79.65
CA ARG A 188 -18.48 3.14 78.60
C ARG A 188 -17.92 2.04 77.73
N ASN A 189 -18.59 1.79 76.61
CA ASN A 189 -18.03 1.08 75.48
C ASN A 189 -16.81 1.88 74.99
N SER A 190 -15.62 1.55 75.50
CA SER A 190 -14.38 2.01 74.94
C SER A 190 -13.99 1.08 73.80
N SER A 191 -14.80 1.06 72.74
CA SER A 191 -14.32 0.60 71.43
C SER A 191 -13.43 1.71 70.88
N VAL A 192 -12.21 1.78 71.40
CA VAL A 192 -11.12 2.40 70.66
C VAL A 192 -10.94 1.46 69.48
N VAL A 193 -11.42 1.85 68.31
CA VAL A 193 -11.05 1.19 67.06
C VAL A 193 -9.54 1.36 66.98
N ASP A 194 -8.85 0.28 67.33
CA ASP A 194 -7.46 0.07 67.02
C ASP A 194 -7.37 0.06 65.49
N LEU A 195 -7.15 1.22 64.88
CA LEU A 195 -6.66 1.28 63.51
C LEU A 195 -5.17 0.91 63.56
N SER A 196 -4.93 -0.38 63.77
CA SER A 196 -3.75 -1.05 63.25
C SER A 196 -3.80 -0.94 61.73
N LEU A 197 -3.21 0.13 61.19
CA LEU A 197 -2.81 0.19 59.80
C LEU A 197 -1.60 -0.73 59.66
N ASP A 198 -1.89 -2.03 59.49
CA ASP A 198 -0.92 -2.99 59.00
C ASP A 198 -0.42 -2.50 57.63
N GLU A 199 0.84 -2.09 57.58
CA GLU A 199 1.60 -1.93 56.36
C GLU A 199 1.80 -3.33 55.74
N THR A 200 0.78 -3.86 55.07
CA THR A 200 1.00 -4.98 54.16
C THR A 200 1.49 -4.43 52.83
N PRO A 201 2.67 -4.84 52.34
CA PRO A 201 3.11 -4.47 51.00
C PRO A 201 2.21 -5.20 49.99
N VAL A 202 1.25 -4.48 49.40
CA VAL A 202 0.48 -4.97 48.26
C VAL A 202 1.43 -5.00 47.06
N SER A 203 2.12 -6.13 46.91
CA SER A 203 2.82 -6.46 45.67
C SER A 203 1.77 -6.47 44.54
N PRO A 204 1.93 -5.69 43.46
CA PRO A 204 0.99 -5.73 42.37
C PRO A 204 1.02 -7.14 41.77
N LYS A 205 -0.14 -7.82 41.75
CA LYS A 205 -0.30 -9.06 41.01
C LYS A 205 0.06 -8.77 39.55
N ARG A 206 1.19 -9.33 39.11
CA ARG A 206 1.65 -9.31 37.73
C ARG A 206 0.51 -9.82 36.84
N LEU A 207 -0.24 -8.91 36.23
CA LEU A 207 -1.23 -9.28 35.22
C LEU A 207 -0.45 -9.96 34.10
N ARG A 208 -0.71 -11.25 33.90
CA ARG A 208 -0.19 -11.97 32.74
C ARG A 208 -0.66 -11.20 31.52
N ILE A 209 0.28 -10.57 30.81
CA ILE A 209 0.07 -10.11 29.44
C ILE A 209 -0.40 -11.35 28.67
N ILE A 210 -1.68 -11.38 28.33
CA ILE A 210 -2.21 -12.36 27.38
C ILE A 210 -1.55 -11.98 26.06
N ARG A 211 -0.45 -12.67 25.71
CA ARG A 211 0.03 -12.68 24.33
C ARG A 211 -1.16 -13.13 23.48
N PRO A 212 -1.54 -12.40 22.42
CA PRO A 212 -2.55 -12.90 21.52
C PRO A 212 -2.08 -14.27 21.00
N LEU A 213 -2.93 -15.29 21.11
CA LEU A 213 -2.71 -16.60 20.52
C LEU A 213 -2.32 -16.42 19.03
N PRO A 214 -1.42 -17.26 18.49
CA PRO A 214 -1.22 -17.30 17.04
C PRO A 214 -2.58 -17.63 16.41
N ARG A 215 -3.12 -16.70 15.60
CA ARG A 215 -4.37 -16.93 14.88
C ARG A 215 -4.19 -18.14 13.98
N SER A 216 -5.10 -19.09 14.15
CA SER A 216 -5.33 -20.23 13.28
C SER A 216 -5.38 -19.79 11.82
N ARG A 217 -4.63 -20.53 11.01
CA ARG A 217 -4.63 -20.49 9.54
C ARG A 217 -6.09 -20.55 9.02
N PRO A 218 -6.52 -19.67 8.11
CA PRO A 218 -7.76 -19.91 7.40
C PRO A 218 -7.56 -21.12 6.48
N SER A 219 -8.36 -22.16 6.68
CA SER A 219 -8.54 -23.27 5.74
C SER A 219 -9.22 -22.76 4.48
N GLY A 220 -8.43 -22.22 3.56
CA GLY A 220 -8.85 -21.99 2.18
C GLY A 220 -8.61 -23.26 1.37
N SER A 221 -9.71 -23.92 0.98
CA SER A 221 -9.72 -25.02 0.02
C SER A 221 -9.02 -24.62 -1.28
N ALA A 222 -7.94 -25.31 -1.62
CA ALA A 222 -7.27 -25.20 -2.89
C ALA A 222 -8.19 -25.70 -4.03
N PRO A 223 -8.30 -25.00 -5.16
CA PRO A 223 -8.84 -25.62 -6.37
C PRO A 223 -7.80 -26.60 -6.92
N LYS A 224 -8.15 -27.89 -6.91
CA LYS A 224 -7.43 -28.91 -7.68
C LYS A 224 -7.75 -28.69 -9.15
N ASN A 225 -6.77 -28.23 -9.93
CA ASN A 225 -6.48 -28.67 -11.31
C ASN A 225 -5.46 -27.73 -11.98
N ALA A 226 -4.20 -28.15 -12.07
CA ALA A 226 -3.29 -27.79 -13.15
C ALA A 226 -2.17 -28.86 -13.23
N PRO A 227 -1.74 -29.27 -14.44
CA PRO A 227 -0.96 -30.48 -14.64
C PRO A 227 0.55 -30.26 -14.46
N ALA A 228 1.24 -31.36 -14.15
CA ALA A 228 2.67 -31.46 -13.93
C ALA A 228 3.49 -31.32 -15.23
N GLN A 229 4.53 -30.46 -15.22
CA GLN A 229 5.71 -30.51 -16.09
C GLN A 229 6.90 -29.94 -15.28
N GLN A 230 7.79 -30.80 -14.77
CA GLN A 230 9.04 -31.28 -15.37
C GLN A 230 10.20 -30.27 -15.29
N ASP A 231 11.10 -30.59 -14.35
CA ASP A 231 12.57 -30.60 -14.40
C ASP A 231 13.43 -29.40 -14.85
N SER A 232 14.50 -29.22 -14.05
CA SER A 232 15.87 -28.79 -14.38
C SER A 232 16.30 -27.34 -14.05
N PRO A 233 17.62 -27.06 -13.85
CA PRO A 233 18.25 -27.15 -12.54
C PRO A 233 19.06 -25.90 -12.10
N HIS A 234 19.45 -25.91 -10.82
CA HIS A 234 20.51 -25.15 -10.13
C HIS A 234 21.34 -24.12 -10.94
N LEU A 235 21.25 -22.85 -10.53
CA LEU A 235 22.34 -21.88 -10.67
C LEU A 235 22.83 -21.45 -9.28
N ARG A 236 24.06 -21.87 -8.96
CA ARG A 236 24.82 -21.40 -7.79
C ARG A 236 25.20 -19.93 -8.02
N LEU A 237 24.80 -19.04 -7.11
CA LEU A 237 25.35 -17.69 -7.04
C LEU A 237 26.49 -17.67 -6.00
N ARG A 238 27.70 -17.34 -6.47
CA ARG A 238 28.87 -17.02 -5.62
C ARG A 238 28.64 -15.67 -4.92
N PRO A 239 29.15 -15.46 -3.70
CA PRO A 239 29.11 -14.16 -3.04
C PRO A 239 30.22 -13.26 -3.58
N ARG A 240 29.91 -12.01 -3.93
CA ARG A 240 30.89 -10.93 -4.09
C ARG A 240 30.81 -10.00 -2.90
N SER A 241 31.94 -9.91 -2.23
CA SER A 241 32.28 -9.04 -1.11
C SER A 241 32.36 -7.56 -1.49
N SER A 242 32.30 -6.73 -0.45
CA SER A 242 32.78 -5.34 -0.29
C SER A 242 32.02 -4.19 -0.97
N ALA A 243 31.30 -3.42 -0.15
CA ALA A 243 31.23 -1.95 -0.24
C ALA A 243 31.05 -1.37 1.17
N PRO A 244 31.91 -0.44 1.63
CA PRO A 244 31.71 0.31 2.87
C PRO A 244 31.16 1.73 2.61
N GLU A 245 30.52 2.24 3.67
CA GLU A 245 30.48 3.61 4.17
C GLU A 245 29.77 4.73 3.38
N TYR A 246 28.63 5.13 3.96
CA TYR A 246 28.11 6.47 4.21
C TYR A 246 28.80 7.66 3.50
N PHE A 247 28.02 8.36 2.67
CA PHE A 247 28.29 9.74 2.28
C PHE A 247 27.09 10.61 2.65
N THR A 248 27.23 11.39 3.71
CA THR A 248 26.41 12.57 4.02
C THR A 248 26.90 13.76 3.19
N PRO A 249 26.01 14.56 2.55
CA PRO A 249 26.43 15.78 1.85
C PRO A 249 26.60 16.96 2.83
N PRO A 250 27.61 17.85 2.65
CA PRO A 250 27.67 19.11 3.38
C PRO A 250 26.81 20.20 2.72
N CYS A 251 26.15 20.99 3.56
CA CYS A 251 25.43 22.21 3.19
C CYS A 251 26.43 23.34 2.85
N GLU A 252 26.35 23.86 1.63
CA GLU A 252 27.09 25.07 1.20
C GLU A 252 26.36 26.33 1.70
N LEU A 253 27.00 27.08 2.61
CA LEU A 253 26.64 28.42 3.03
C LEU A 253 27.21 29.44 2.04
N GLY A 254 26.37 29.96 1.15
CA GLY A 254 26.74 31.09 0.28
C GLY A 254 26.68 32.43 1.03
N SER A 255 27.83 33.07 1.24
CA SER A 255 27.93 34.48 1.62
C SER A 255 28.13 35.35 0.37
N PRO A 256 27.53 36.56 0.25
CA PRO A 256 27.75 37.44 -0.88
C PRO A 256 28.98 38.33 -0.66
N PHE A 257 29.93 38.28 -1.59
CA PHE A 257 31.11 39.15 -1.60
C PHE A 257 30.77 40.51 -2.24
N ARG A 258 31.14 41.57 -1.52
CA ARG A 258 31.01 42.98 -1.89
C ARG A 258 32.27 43.41 -2.64
N SER A 259 32.14 44.11 -3.76
CA SER A 259 33.21 44.99 -4.24
C SER A 259 32.65 46.16 -5.04
N ARG A 260 32.76 47.35 -4.42
CA ARG A 260 32.88 48.64 -5.11
C ARG A 260 34.36 48.81 -5.48
N GLY A 261 34.63 49.47 -6.60
CA GLY A 261 35.97 49.85 -7.06
C GLY A 261 35.98 49.92 -8.57
#